data_AF-A0A164ABT1-F1
#
_entry.id   AF-A0A164ABT1-F1
#
_cell.length_a   1.000
_cell.length_b   1.000
_cell.length_c   1.000
_cell.angle_alpha   90.00
_cell.angle_beta   90.00
_cell.angle_gamma   90.00
#
_symmetry.space_group_name_H-M   'P 1'
#
loop_
_entity.id
_entity.type
_entity.pdbx_description
1 polymer ?
#
loop_
_entity_poly.entity_id
_entity_poly.type
_entity_poly.pdbx_seq_one_letter_code
_entity_poly.pdbx_strand_id
1 'polypeptide(L)'
;MKRFLLFLLLGPAVGFAVFELREIASGRIIGGFPGFIMGLPFAYWFGLIPSLVMWLEDWFLEDKMRLWPKVLTSALTGYVVSIGMMLIWTSVSIPLRQILTFGIVGAVQGLVCSWLSGIKPKGGAL
;
A
#
# COMPACT_ATOMS: atom_id res chain seq x y z
N MET A 1 -15.68 -0.51 10.33
CA MET A 1 -16.03 -0.14 8.93
C MET A 1 -15.17 1.00 8.36
N LYS A 2 -14.94 2.11 9.08
CA LYS A 2 -14.08 3.21 8.57
C LYS A 2 -12.67 2.76 8.15
N ARG A 3 -12.05 1.88 8.94
CA ARG A 3 -10.71 1.33 8.69
C ARG A 3 -10.67 0.50 7.39
N PHE A 4 -11.67 -0.34 7.17
CA PHE A 4 -11.81 -1.11 5.92
C PHE A 4 -11.87 -0.21 4.67
N LEU A 5 -12.69 0.84 4.71
CA LEU A 5 -12.80 1.79 3.59
C LEU A 5 -11.48 2.54 3.33
N LEU A 6 -10.71 2.86 4.38
CA LEU A 6 -9.39 3.46 4.22
C LEU A 6 -8.45 2.52 3.46
N PHE A 7 -8.37 1.25 3.86
CA PHE A 7 -7.52 0.31 3.12
C PHE A 7 -8.02 0.06 1.70
N LEU A 8 -9.34 -0.06 1.50
CA LEU A 8 -9.92 -0.41 0.20
C LEU A 8 -9.84 0.71 -0.83
N LEU A 9 -10.11 1.96 -0.42
CA LEU A 9 -10.10 3.12 -1.31
C LEU A 9 -8.74 3.80 -1.31
N LEU A 10 -8.19 4.11 -0.13
CA LEU A 10 -6.95 4.87 -0.04
C LEU A 10 -5.74 4.00 -0.34
N GLY A 11 -5.79 2.71 0.02
CA GLY A 11 -4.66 1.79 -0.14
C GLY A 11 -4.15 1.72 -1.58
N PRO A 12 -4.97 1.29 -2.56
CA PRO A 12 -4.55 1.20 -3.94
C PRO A 12 -4.14 2.55 -4.53
N ALA A 13 -4.82 3.64 -4.16
CA ALA A 13 -4.48 4.98 -4.62
C ALA A 13 -3.10 5.44 -4.12
N VAL A 14 -2.78 5.22 -2.84
CA VAL A 14 -1.47 5.54 -2.27
C VAL A 14 -0.39 4.67 -2.88
N GLY A 15 -0.62 3.36 -3.00
CA GLY A 15 0.30 2.45 -3.66
C GLY A 15 0.59 2.89 -5.12
N PHE A 16 -0.45 3.22 -5.88
CA PHE A 16 -0.29 3.70 -7.25
C PHE A 16 0.53 4.99 -7.34
N ALA A 17 0.25 5.97 -6.47
CA ALA A 17 1.00 7.22 -6.45
C ALA A 17 2.50 6.98 -6.15
N VAL A 18 2.81 6.08 -5.22
CA VAL A 18 4.21 5.72 -4.89
C VAL A 18 4.87 4.96 -6.03
N PHE A 19 4.13 4.09 -6.72
CA PHE A 19 4.61 3.40 -7.91
C PHE A 19 4.95 4.37 -9.04
N GLU A 20 4.07 5.31 -9.34
CA GLU A 20 4.29 6.34 -10.38
C GLU A 20 5.50 7.23 -10.04
N LEU A 21 5.61 7.69 -8.79
CA LEU A 21 6.77 8.44 -8.32
C LEU A 21 8.07 7.66 -8.48
N ARG A 22 8.04 6.35 -8.21
CA ARG A 22 9.18 5.45 -8.40
C ARG A 22 9.56 5.31 -9.87
N GLU A 23 8.59 5.15 -10.77
CA GLU A 23 8.85 5.05 -12.22
C GLU A 23 9.43 6.38 -12.75
N ILE A 24 8.86 7.53 -12.36
CA ILE A 24 9.38 8.86 -12.69
C ILE A 24 10.82 9.02 -12.21
N ALA A 25 11.11 8.65 -10.95
CA ALA A 25 12.45 8.70 -10.38
C ALA A 25 13.45 7.77 -11.10
N SER A 26 12.96 6.72 -11.74
CA SER A 26 13.77 5.81 -12.57
C SER A 26 13.93 6.28 -14.02
N GLY A 27 13.39 7.44 -14.38
CA GLY A 27 13.41 7.99 -15.73
C GLY A 27 12.38 7.36 -16.68
N ARG A 28 11.46 6.55 -16.16
CA ARG A 28 10.38 5.92 -16.94
C ARG A 28 9.10 6.74 -16.77
N ILE A 29 8.76 7.51 -17.79
CA ILE A 29 7.48 8.23 -17.84
C ILE A 29 6.51 7.37 -18.65
N ILE A 30 5.62 6.65 -17.97
CA ILE A 30 4.62 5.81 -18.62
C ILE A 30 3.38 6.67 -18.92
N GLY A 31 3.25 7.16 -20.16
CA GLY A 31 1.99 7.74 -20.67
C GLY A 31 1.55 9.10 -20.09
N GLY A 32 2.31 9.72 -19.18
CA GLY A 32 1.99 11.03 -18.59
C GLY A 32 0.65 11.05 -17.84
N PHE A 33 -0.02 12.21 -17.79
CA PHE A 33 -1.34 12.33 -17.15
C PHE A 33 -2.41 11.36 -17.71
N PRO A 34 -2.47 11.10 -19.04
CA PRO A 34 -3.36 10.07 -19.59
C PRO A 34 -3.02 8.65 -19.09
N GLY A 35 -1.73 8.31 -19.00
CA GLY A 35 -1.25 7.03 -18.46
C GLY A 35 -1.65 6.85 -17.00
N PHE A 36 -1.58 7.92 -16.21
CA PHE A 36 -2.02 7.93 -14.81
C PHE A 36 -3.52 7.60 -14.68
N ILE A 37 -4.38 8.25 -15.47
CA ILE A 37 -5.83 8.01 -15.45
C ILE A 37 -6.17 6.58 -15.90
N MET A 38 -5.51 6.11 -16.95
CA MET A 38 -5.72 4.77 -17.50
C MET A 38 -5.16 3.66 -16.60
N GLY A 39 -4.10 3.95 -15.83
CA GLY A 39 -3.46 3.01 -14.91
C GLY A 39 -4.19 2.85 -13.59
N LEU A 40 -4.95 3.87 -13.15
CA LEU A 40 -5.66 3.86 -11.87
C LEU A 40 -6.64 2.67 -11.70
N PRO A 41 -7.49 2.31 -12.69
CA PRO A 41 -8.37 1.15 -12.56
C PRO A 41 -7.61 -0.16 -12.40
N PHE A 42 -6.48 -0.32 -13.11
CA PHE A 42 -5.62 -1.49 -12.94
C PHE A 42 -5.00 -1.49 -11.54
N ALA A 43 -4.51 -0.34 -11.07
CA ALA A 43 -3.94 -0.25 -9.74
C ALA A 43 -4.97 -0.62 -8.65
N TYR A 44 -6.24 -0.28 -8.82
CA TYR A 44 -7.30 -0.76 -7.94
C TYR A 44 -7.52 -2.26 -8.06
N TRP A 45 -7.57 -2.80 -9.27
CA TRP A 45 -7.77 -4.23 -9.51
C TRP A 45 -6.66 -5.07 -8.86
N PHE A 46 -5.41 -4.67 -9.05
CA PHE A 46 -4.23 -5.35 -8.51
C PHE A 46 -3.97 -5.04 -7.03
N GLY A 47 -4.18 -3.79 -6.63
CA GLY A 47 -3.96 -3.30 -5.27
C GLY A 47 -5.04 -3.73 -4.29
N LEU A 48 -6.20 -4.19 -4.76
CA LEU A 48 -7.30 -4.69 -3.93
C LEU A 48 -6.86 -5.84 -3.01
N ILE A 49 -6.21 -6.86 -3.57
CA ILE A 49 -5.78 -8.04 -2.81
C ILE A 49 -4.76 -7.66 -1.73
N PRO A 50 -3.65 -6.95 -2.04
CA PRO A 50 -2.74 -6.45 -1.02
C PRO A 50 -3.42 -5.62 0.06
N SER A 51 -4.34 -4.73 -0.34
CA SER A 51 -5.07 -3.86 0.59
C SER A 51 -5.92 -4.66 1.58
N LEU A 52 -6.57 -5.72 1.12
CA LEU A 52 -7.37 -6.62 1.96
C LEU A 52 -6.50 -7.38 2.96
N VAL A 53 -5.32 -7.85 2.54
CA VAL A 53 -4.37 -8.54 3.43
C VAL A 53 -3.85 -7.58 4.51
N MET A 54 -3.44 -6.38 4.14
CA MET A 54 -2.98 -5.36 5.09
C MET A 54 -4.10 -4.93 6.05
N TRP A 55 -5.33 -4.80 5.56
CA TRP A 55 -6.48 -4.50 6.40
C TRP A 55 -6.76 -5.61 7.43
N LEU A 56 -6.68 -6.87 7.00
CA LEU A 56 -6.93 -8.01 7.89
C LEU A 56 -5.87 -8.08 9.01
N GLU A 57 -4.62 -7.80 8.68
CA GLU A 57 -3.53 -7.67 9.66
C GLU A 57 -3.77 -6.51 10.64
N ASP A 58 -4.09 -5.32 10.12
CA ASP A 58 -4.34 -4.13 10.94
C ASP A 58 -5.60 -4.25 11.83
N TRP A 59 -6.61 -5.02 11.39
CA TRP A 59 -7.73 -5.41 12.24
C TRP A 59 -7.25 -6.35 13.35
N PHE A 60 -6.55 -7.44 13.02
CA PHE A 60 -6.15 -8.44 14.02
C PHE A 60 -5.25 -7.86 15.13
N LEU A 61 -4.51 -6.79 14.81
CA LEU A 61 -3.62 -6.09 15.73
C LEU A 61 -4.26 -4.90 16.46
N GLU A 62 -5.51 -4.53 16.13
CA GLU A 62 -6.21 -3.37 16.68
C GLU A 62 -6.25 -3.38 18.21
N ASP A 63 -6.56 -4.54 18.80
CA ASP A 63 -6.72 -4.70 20.25
C ASP A 63 -5.44 -5.16 20.95
N LYS A 64 -4.40 -5.52 20.19
CA LYS A 64 -3.18 -6.13 20.74
C LYS A 64 -1.99 -5.18 20.81
N MET A 65 -1.98 -4.11 20.02
CA MET A 65 -0.79 -3.25 19.87
C MET A 65 -1.10 -1.75 19.96
N ARG A 66 -0.12 -1.00 20.47
CA ARG A 66 -0.11 0.46 20.37
C ARG A 66 0.08 0.90 18.91
N LEU A 67 -0.24 2.17 18.63
CA LEU A 67 -0.24 2.75 17.28
C LEU A 67 1.07 2.53 16.49
N TRP A 68 2.21 2.86 17.08
CA TRP A 68 3.51 2.77 16.40
C TRP A 68 3.93 1.34 16.01
N PRO A 69 3.87 0.32 16.91
CA PRO A 69 4.11 -1.06 16.53
C PRO A 69 3.20 -1.54 15.40
N LYS A 70 1.90 -1.20 15.45
CA LYS A 70 0.93 -1.60 14.44
C LYS A 70 1.22 -0.99 13.06
N VAL A 71 1.61 0.28 13.02
CA VAL A 71 1.99 0.94 11.76
C VAL A 71 3.24 0.27 11.17
N LEU A 72 4.20 -0.12 12.01
CA LEU A 72 5.40 -0.82 11.57
C LEU A 72 5.09 -2.23 11.02
N THR A 73 4.25 -3.00 11.70
CA THR A 73 3.84 -4.34 11.22
C THR A 73 3.04 -4.25 9.93
N SER A 74 2.18 -3.24 9.79
CA SER A 74 1.41 -3.03 8.56
C SER A 74 2.31 -2.59 7.39
N ALA A 75 3.34 -1.77 7.65
CA ALA A 75 4.35 -1.43 6.66
C ALA A 75 5.17 -2.65 6.20
N LEU A 76 5.60 -3.50 7.15
CA LEU A 76 6.32 -4.74 6.84
C LEU A 76 5.43 -5.72 6.05
N THR A 77 4.16 -5.86 6.46
CA THR A 77 3.18 -6.70 5.77
C THR A 77 2.96 -6.20 4.35
N GLY A 78 2.73 -4.89 4.18
CA GLY A 78 2.62 -4.29 2.86
C GLY A 78 3.84 -4.51 1.99
N TYR A 79 5.05 -4.38 2.54
CA TYR A 79 6.30 -4.65 1.83
C TYR A 79 6.36 -6.08 1.27
N VAL A 80 6.12 -7.08 2.13
CA VAL A 80 6.19 -8.49 1.78
C VAL A 80 5.08 -8.86 0.79
N VAL A 81 3.86 -8.38 1.02
CA VAL A 81 2.71 -8.69 0.16
C VAL A 81 2.87 -8.09 -1.23
N SER A 82 3.38 -6.86 -1.36
CA SER A 82 3.65 -6.26 -2.67
C SER A 82 4.74 -7.01 -3.43
N ILE A 83 5.81 -7.43 -2.75
CA ILE A 83 6.84 -8.28 -3.38
C ILE A 83 6.25 -9.63 -3.82
N GLY A 84 5.49 -10.28 -2.95
CA GLY A 84 4.83 -11.55 -3.25
C GLY A 84 3.91 -11.43 -4.46
N MET A 85 3.09 -10.38 -4.51
CA MET A 85 2.21 -10.10 -5.64
C MET A 85 3.00 -9.89 -6.93
N MET A 86 4.10 -9.12 -6.89
CA MET A 86 4.97 -8.92 -8.05
C MET A 86 5.57 -10.22 -8.57
N LEU A 87 6.03 -11.09 -7.66
CA LEU A 87 6.64 -12.38 -8.01
C LEU A 87 5.61 -13.38 -8.57
N ILE A 88 4.38 -13.37 -8.09
CA ILE A 88 3.30 -14.25 -8.60
C ILE A 88 2.88 -13.83 -10.01
N TRP A 89 2.83 -12.53 -10.29
CA TRP A 89 2.31 -12.00 -11.54
C TRP A 89 3.35 -11.78 -12.63
N THR A 90 4.64 -11.80 -12.27
CA THR A 90 5.71 -11.67 -13.26
C THR A 90 6.34 -13.02 -13.57
N SER A 91 6.21 -13.46 -14.82
CA SER A 91 6.87 -14.67 -15.34
C SER A 91 8.33 -14.48 -15.75
N VAL A 92 8.82 -13.23 -15.77
CA VAL A 92 10.16 -12.85 -16.24
C VAL A 92 11.07 -12.57 -15.03
N SER A 93 12.35 -12.96 -15.13
CA SER A 93 13.34 -12.64 -14.10
C SER A 93 13.56 -11.14 -13.98
N ILE A 94 13.11 -10.55 -12.89
CA ILE A 94 13.29 -9.13 -12.57
C ILE A 94 14.57 -8.96 -11.73
N PRO A 95 15.38 -7.92 -11.96
CA PRO A 95 16.54 -7.64 -11.11
C PRO A 95 16.14 -7.42 -9.65
N LEU A 96 16.95 -7.95 -8.71
CA LEU A 96 16.68 -7.91 -7.26
C LEU A 96 16.38 -6.49 -6.76
N ARG A 97 17.10 -5.48 -7.27
CA ARG A 97 16.89 -4.07 -6.93
C ARG A 97 15.47 -3.60 -7.25
N GLN A 98 14.88 -4.05 -8.35
CA GLN A 98 13.53 -3.66 -8.74
C GLN A 98 12.47 -4.34 -7.85
N ILE A 99 12.70 -5.59 -7.47
CA ILE A 99 11.83 -6.32 -6.52
C ILE A 99 11.84 -5.62 -5.15
N LEU A 100 13.04 -5.35 -4.61
CA LEU A 100 13.19 -4.72 -3.29
C LEU A 100 12.61 -3.31 -3.24
N THR A 101 12.75 -2.54 -4.32
CA THR A 101 12.18 -1.18 -4.39
C THR A 101 10.67 -1.19 -4.64
N PHE A 102 10.12 -2.25 -5.24
CA PHE A 102 8.68 -2.40 -5.39
C PHE A 102 7.99 -2.63 -4.04
N GLY A 103 8.62 -3.35 -3.10
CA GLY A 103 8.09 -3.51 -1.75
C GLY A 103 7.83 -2.17 -1.04
N ILE A 104 8.56 -1.10 -1.36
CA ILE A 104 8.35 0.24 -0.79
C ILE A 104 6.93 0.75 -1.09
N VAL A 105 6.38 0.40 -2.25
CA VAL A 105 5.01 0.76 -2.65
C VAL A 105 4.00 0.24 -1.61
N GLY A 106 4.08 -1.05 -1.29
CA GLY A 106 3.22 -1.67 -0.28
C GLY A 106 3.52 -1.19 1.14
N ALA A 107 4.79 -0.94 1.46
CA ALA A 107 5.17 -0.44 2.77
C ALA A 107 4.57 0.94 3.07
N VAL A 108 4.66 1.87 2.12
CA VAL A 108 4.08 3.21 2.27
C VAL A 108 2.56 3.12 2.33
N GLN A 109 1.95 2.28 1.50
CA GLN A 109 0.52 2.02 1.55
C GLN A 109 0.05 1.54 2.94
N GLY A 110 0.65 0.46 3.46
CA GLY A 110 0.31 -0.10 4.77
C GLY A 110 0.56 0.89 5.91
N LEU A 111 1.66 1.63 5.83
CA LEU A 111 2.00 2.70 6.79
C LEU A 111 0.93 3.78 6.82
N VAL A 112 0.58 4.34 5.65
CA VAL A 112 -0.39 5.45 5.54
C VAL A 112 -1.79 5.00 5.99
N CYS A 113 -2.25 3.83 5.52
CA CYS A 113 -3.56 3.31 5.88
C CYS A 113 -3.65 2.95 7.38
N SER A 114 -2.64 2.26 7.94
CA SER A 114 -2.62 1.90 9.36
C SER A 114 -2.50 3.15 10.24
N TRP A 115 -1.68 4.13 9.86
CA TRP A 115 -1.53 5.37 10.59
C TRP A 115 -2.83 6.18 10.63
N LEU A 116 -3.46 6.42 9.47
CA LEU A 116 -4.73 7.15 9.39
C LEU A 116 -5.86 6.44 10.12
N SER A 117 -5.89 5.10 10.07
CA SER A 117 -6.89 4.31 10.79
C SER A 117 -6.68 4.31 12.32
N GLY A 118 -5.48 4.69 12.78
CA GLY A 118 -5.09 4.75 14.18
C GLY A 118 -5.19 6.16 14.80
N ILE A 119 -5.28 7.22 13.99
CA ILE A 119 -5.56 8.57 14.48
C ILE A 119 -6.98 8.60 15.02
N LYS A 120 -7.12 8.39 16.34
CA LYS A 120 -8.36 8.73 17.04
C LYS A 120 -8.51 10.26 16.97
N PRO A 121 -9.67 10.80 16.57
CA PRO A 121 -9.89 12.23 16.59
C PRO A 121 -9.64 12.77 18.01
N LYS A 122 -8.76 13.77 18.13
CA LYS A 122 -8.68 14.64 19.32
C LYS A 122 -10.01 15.41 19.39
N GLY A 123 -11.01 14.83 20.05
CA GLY A 123 -12.35 15.43 20.12
C GLY A 123 -13.31 14.64 21.01
N GLY A 124 -12.81 14.11 22.12
CA GLY A 124 -13.60 13.45 23.16
C GLY A 124 -12.98 13.72 24.52
N ALA A 125 -12.76 15.00 24.82
CA ALA A 125 -12.59 15.47 26.17
C ALA A 125 -13.84 16.29 26.50
N LEU A 126 -14.70 15.66 27.33
CA LEU A 126 -15.85 16.22 28.04
C LEU A 126 -17.05 16.65 27.19
#